data_AF-A0A7W6BDZ0-F1
#
_entry.id   AF-A0A7W6BDZ0-F1
#
_cell.length_a   1.000
_cell.length_b   1.000
_cell.length_c   1.000
_cell.angle_alpha   90.00
_cell.angle_beta   90.00
_cell.angle_gamma   90.00
#
_symmetry.space_group_name_H-M   'P 1'
#
loop_
_entity.id
_entity.type
_entity.pdbx_description
1 polymer ?
#
loop_
_entity_poly.entity_id
_entity_poly.type
_entity_poly.pdbx_seq_one_letter_code
_entity_poly.pdbx_strand_id
1 'polypeptide(L)'
;MAGLGMTEEGLGRLVDAFYARVRADAELGPIFNDAIADWPEHLDKLTAFWSSVMLTSGRYKGQPVPAHLKHRDRITPQLFDRWLALWQATTDEMMAPDVAAALQAKAARIAESLQLAMFFRLGPAPGRCPVPHAVSAKAHVVSAKAHVVSAKESARQ
;
A
#
# COMPACT_ATOMS: atom_id res chain seq x y z
N MET A 1 10.22 12.05 24.72
CA MET A 1 11.02 11.70 23.53
C MET A 1 10.22 12.13 22.31
N ALA A 2 10.76 13.00 21.45
CA ALA A 2 10.10 13.33 20.20
C ALA A 2 10.21 12.12 19.27
N GLY A 3 9.08 11.58 18.80
CA GLY A 3 9.07 10.50 17.83
C GLY A 3 9.66 10.94 16.48
N LEU A 4 9.93 9.98 15.60
CA LEU A 4 10.47 10.25 14.26
C LEU A 4 9.50 11.11 13.43
N GLY A 5 10.06 12.01 12.63
CA GLY A 5 9.31 12.84 11.69
C GLY A 5 9.08 12.16 10.33
N MET A 6 8.19 12.72 9.52
CA MET A 6 7.91 12.27 8.15
C MET A 6 9.07 12.61 7.19
N THR A 7 10.12 11.79 7.21
CA THR A 7 11.34 11.96 6.42
C THR A 7 11.73 10.63 5.76
N GLU A 8 12.58 10.65 4.73
CA GLU A 8 13.09 9.42 4.09
C GLU A 8 13.74 8.47 5.11
N GLU A 9 14.62 9.00 5.96
CA GLU A 9 15.31 8.22 6.98
C GLU A 9 14.34 7.67 8.04
N GLY A 10 13.39 8.51 8.49
CA GLY A 10 12.35 8.08 9.42
C GLY A 10 11.47 6.97 8.86
N LEU A 11 11.07 7.07 7.59
CA LEU A 11 10.30 6.04 6.89
C LEU A 11 11.13 4.76 6.70
N GLY A 12 12.40 4.84 6.33
CA GLY A 12 13.27 3.68 6.20
C GLY A 12 13.37 2.89 7.51
N ARG A 13 13.67 3.59 8.62
CA ARG A 13 13.74 2.97 9.96
C ARG A 13 12.40 2.36 10.39
N LEU A 14 11.30 3.02 10.09
CA LEU A 14 9.95 2.52 10.38
C LEU A 14 9.66 1.24 9.58
N VAL A 15 9.94 1.24 8.28
CA VAL A 15 9.72 0.07 7.40
C VAL A 15 10.56 -1.12 7.87
N ASP A 16 11.84 -0.90 8.18
CA ASP A 16 12.72 -1.96 8.69
C ASP A 16 12.18 -2.59 9.97
N ALA A 17 11.82 -1.76 10.96
CA ALA A 17 11.29 -2.24 12.23
C ALA A 17 9.94 -2.95 12.07
N PHE A 18 9.06 -2.41 11.22
CA PHE A 18 7.77 -3.02 10.94
C PHE A 18 7.94 -4.40 10.28
N TYR A 19 8.75 -4.52 9.25
CA TYR A 19 8.94 -5.80 8.55
C TYR A 19 9.74 -6.80 9.36
N ALA A 20 10.61 -6.36 10.28
CA ALA A 20 11.20 -7.26 11.28
C ALA A 20 10.11 -7.95 12.14
N ARG A 21 9.07 -7.21 12.56
CA ARG A 21 7.93 -7.76 13.30
C ARG A 21 7.06 -8.66 12.41
N VAL A 22 6.76 -8.24 11.17
CA VAL A 22 5.97 -9.05 10.21
C VAL A 22 6.64 -10.40 9.94
N ARG A 23 7.97 -10.43 9.79
CA ARG A 23 8.74 -11.67 9.55
C ARG A 23 8.68 -12.64 10.72
N ALA A 24 8.54 -12.12 11.93
CA ALA A 24 8.46 -12.90 13.16
C ALA A 24 7.02 -13.32 13.52
N ASP A 25 6.00 -12.70 12.93
CA ASP A 25 4.60 -13.08 13.17
C ASP A 25 4.32 -14.48 12.59
N ALA A 26 3.60 -15.30 13.35
CA ALA A 26 3.37 -16.70 13.01
C ALA A 26 2.48 -16.90 11.77
N GLU A 27 1.59 -15.95 11.46
CA GLU A 27 0.65 -16.08 10.35
C GLU A 27 1.14 -15.30 9.11
N LEU A 28 1.67 -14.09 9.31
CA LEU A 28 2.21 -13.27 8.23
C LEU A 28 3.60 -13.73 7.78
N GLY A 29 4.47 -14.07 8.74
CA GLY A 29 5.87 -14.41 8.51
C GLY A 29 6.05 -15.45 7.40
N PRO A 30 5.39 -16.61 7.44
CA PRO A 30 5.50 -17.63 6.38
C PRO A 30 5.14 -17.12 4.99
N ILE A 31 4.15 -16.24 4.85
CA ILE A 31 3.73 -15.72 3.55
C ILE A 31 4.80 -14.82 2.95
N PHE A 32 5.36 -13.91 3.76
CA PHE A 32 6.40 -12.99 3.31
C PHE A 32 7.75 -13.68 3.14
N ASN A 33 8.15 -14.55 4.07
CA ASN A 33 9.42 -15.27 4.02
C ASN A 33 9.50 -16.23 2.82
N ASP A 34 8.37 -16.84 2.41
CA ASP A 34 8.33 -17.69 1.22
C ASP A 34 8.32 -16.87 -0.09
N ALA A 35 7.73 -15.68 -0.07
CA ALA A 35 7.58 -14.85 -1.26
C ALA A 35 8.82 -13.99 -1.57
N ILE A 36 9.63 -13.66 -0.56
CA ILE A 36 10.74 -12.71 -0.65
C ILE A 36 12.05 -13.46 -0.46
N ALA A 37 12.85 -13.53 -1.53
CA ALA A 37 14.19 -14.09 -1.50
C ALA A 37 15.25 -13.06 -1.04
N ASP A 38 15.18 -11.83 -1.56
CA ASP A 38 16.10 -10.73 -1.23
C ASP A 38 15.39 -9.70 -0.35
N TRP A 39 15.66 -9.77 0.95
CA TRP A 39 15.07 -8.88 1.95
C TRP A 39 15.56 -7.44 1.84
N PRO A 40 16.89 -7.17 1.78
CA PRO A 40 17.39 -5.81 1.57
C PRO A 40 16.76 -5.11 0.36
N GLU A 41 16.72 -5.77 -0.80
CA GLU A 41 16.14 -5.16 -2.01
C GLU A 41 14.63 -4.91 -1.84
N HIS A 42 13.92 -5.80 -1.14
CA HIS A 42 12.50 -5.64 -0.88
C HIS A 42 12.20 -4.47 0.08
N LEU A 43 12.99 -4.33 1.15
CA LEU A 43 12.85 -3.22 2.11
C LEU A 43 13.11 -1.86 1.45
N ASP A 44 14.07 -1.78 0.52
CA ASP A 44 14.30 -0.57 -0.28
C ASP A 44 13.08 -0.22 -1.14
N LYS A 45 12.46 -1.21 -1.79
CA LYS A 45 11.24 -1.01 -2.59
C LYS A 45 10.07 -0.54 -1.72
N LEU A 46 9.93 -1.08 -0.52
CA LEU A 46 8.88 -0.70 0.44
C LEU A 46 9.09 0.70 1.02
N THR A 47 10.34 1.06 1.30
CA THR A 47 10.71 2.42 1.69
C THR A 47 10.39 3.41 0.57
N ALA A 48 10.75 3.08 -0.67
CA ALA A 48 10.38 3.87 -1.84
C ALA A 48 8.85 3.97 -2.03
N PHE A 49 8.10 2.91 -1.71
CA PHE A 49 6.63 2.92 -1.75
C PHE A 49 6.07 3.92 -0.75
N TRP A 50 6.45 3.81 0.53
CA TRP A 50 5.97 4.73 1.57
C TRP A 50 6.41 6.17 1.33
N SER A 51 7.62 6.37 0.84
CA SER A 51 8.11 7.66 0.36
C SER A 51 7.21 8.24 -0.74
N SER A 52 6.89 7.46 -1.78
CA SER A 52 5.95 7.91 -2.83
C SER A 52 4.56 8.23 -2.27
N VAL A 53 4.10 7.47 -1.29
CA VAL A 53 2.75 7.56 -0.73
C VAL A 53 2.58 8.75 0.21
N MET A 54 3.58 9.05 1.03
CA MET A 54 3.52 10.10 2.05
C MET A 54 4.23 11.39 1.65
N LEU A 55 5.33 11.28 0.91
CA LEU A 55 6.17 12.41 0.50
C LEU A 55 6.01 12.77 -0.99
N THR A 56 5.23 12.00 -1.75
CA THR A 56 5.03 12.22 -3.20
C THR A 56 6.34 12.21 -4.00
N SER A 57 7.34 11.45 -3.54
CA SER A 57 8.67 11.39 -4.16
C SER A 57 8.68 10.74 -5.55
N GLY A 58 7.68 9.90 -5.86
CA GLY A 58 7.56 9.21 -7.13
C GLY A 58 8.61 8.12 -7.39
N ARG A 59 9.36 7.71 -6.36
CA ARG A 59 10.43 6.69 -6.42
C ARG A 59 9.89 5.30 -6.71
N TYR A 60 8.75 4.94 -6.13
CA TYR A 60 8.10 3.65 -6.39
C TYR A 60 7.38 3.64 -7.73
N LYS A 61 7.72 2.65 -8.58
CA LYS A 61 7.11 2.42 -9.90
C LYS A 61 6.32 1.10 -9.98
N GLY A 62 6.21 0.36 -8.89
CA GLY A 62 5.52 -0.93 -8.86
C GLY A 62 4.00 -0.81 -8.84
N GLN A 63 3.32 -1.93 -9.00
CA GLN A 63 1.87 -2.03 -8.89
C GLN A 63 1.50 -2.94 -7.71
N PRO A 64 0.97 -2.41 -6.60
CA PRO A 64 0.73 -3.20 -5.40
C PRO A 64 -0.37 -4.24 -5.60
N VAL A 65 -1.47 -3.91 -6.29
CA VAL A 65 -2.60 -4.84 -6.50
C VAL A 65 -2.16 -6.15 -7.20
N PRO A 66 -1.48 -6.13 -8.37
CA PRO A 66 -0.98 -7.36 -9.00
C PRO A 66 -0.02 -8.16 -8.12
N ALA A 67 0.81 -7.51 -7.31
CA ALA A 67 1.73 -8.21 -6.41
C ALA A 67 0.99 -9.02 -5.35
N HIS A 68 -0.06 -8.46 -4.75
CA HIS A 68 -0.87 -9.16 -3.73
C HIS A 68 -1.75 -10.24 -4.37
N LEU A 69 -2.30 -10.00 -5.57
CA LEU A 69 -3.13 -10.97 -6.30
C LEU A 69 -2.38 -12.28 -6.64
N LYS A 70 -1.06 -12.22 -6.86
CA LYS A 70 -0.22 -13.43 -7.06
C LYS A 70 -0.25 -14.39 -5.87
N HIS A 71 -0.51 -13.86 -4.67
CA HIS A 71 -0.55 -14.63 -3.42
C HIS A 71 -1.97 -14.74 -2.86
N ARG A 72 -3.01 -14.48 -3.68
CA ARG A 72 -4.41 -14.46 -3.24
C ARG A 72 -4.87 -15.74 -2.53
N ASP A 73 -4.29 -16.89 -2.89
CA ASP A 73 -4.70 -18.18 -2.32
C ASP A 73 -4.17 -18.37 -0.88
N ARG A 74 -3.22 -17.52 -0.46
CA ARG A 74 -2.62 -17.50 0.89
C ARG A 74 -3.04 -16.27 1.70
N ILE A 75 -3.57 -15.23 1.05
CA ILE A 75 -3.96 -13.97 1.70
C ILE A 75 -5.44 -14.00 2.03
N THR A 76 -5.78 -13.79 3.29
CA THR A 76 -7.14 -13.69 3.82
C THR A 76 -7.40 -12.28 4.36
N PRO A 77 -8.67 -11.85 4.49
CA PRO A 77 -9.00 -10.56 5.10
C PRO A 77 -8.40 -10.39 6.50
N GLN A 78 -8.39 -11.45 7.32
CA GLN A 78 -7.86 -11.43 8.69
C GLN A 78 -6.36 -11.09 8.73
N LEU A 79 -5.60 -11.49 7.72
CA LEU A 79 -4.18 -11.16 7.64
C LEU A 79 -3.94 -9.66 7.44
N PHE A 80 -4.85 -8.95 6.77
CA PHE A 80 -4.77 -7.48 6.68
C PHE A 80 -5.01 -6.82 8.03
N ASP A 81 -5.97 -7.31 8.83
CA ASP A 81 -6.22 -6.76 10.17
C ASP A 81 -4.99 -6.94 11.07
N ARG A 82 -4.35 -8.13 11.02
CA ARG A 82 -3.09 -8.39 11.73
C ARG A 82 -1.97 -7.46 11.25
N TRP A 83 -1.83 -7.29 9.94
CA TRP A 83 -0.82 -6.41 9.36
C TRP A 83 -1.04 -4.95 9.78
N LEU A 84 -2.28 -4.46 9.79
CA LEU A 84 -2.65 -3.12 10.24
C LEU A 84 -2.40 -2.94 11.74
N ALA A 85 -2.68 -3.94 12.56
CA ALA A 85 -2.41 -3.90 14.00
C ALA A 85 -0.91 -3.79 14.29
N LEU A 86 -0.07 -4.57 13.60
CA LEU A 86 1.39 -4.45 13.70
C LEU A 86 1.88 -3.09 13.22
N TRP A 87 1.27 -2.55 12.16
CA TRP A 87 1.62 -1.25 11.61
C TRP A 87 1.29 -0.13 12.60
N GLN A 88 0.11 -0.19 13.21
CA GLN A 88 -0.31 0.74 14.25
C GLN A 88 0.65 0.69 15.44
N ALA A 89 0.92 -0.49 16.00
CA ALA A 89 1.84 -0.63 17.13
C ALA A 89 3.25 -0.09 16.80
N THR A 90 3.74 -0.36 15.59
CA THR A 90 5.07 0.11 15.15
C THR A 90 5.12 1.63 14.98
N THR A 91 4.07 2.22 14.40
CA THR A 91 3.99 3.67 14.18
C THR A 91 3.79 4.44 15.48
N ASP A 92 2.97 3.94 16.40
CA ASP A 92 2.76 4.54 17.73
C ASP A 92 4.05 4.53 18.58
N GLU A 93 4.87 3.48 18.44
CA GLU A 93 6.15 3.38 19.16
C GLU A 93 7.23 4.31 18.61
N MET A 94 7.29 4.47 17.29
CA MET A 94 8.46 5.07 16.63
C MET A 94 8.24 6.50 16.12
N MET A 95 7.03 6.86 15.71
CA MET A 95 6.75 8.13 15.03
C MET A 95 6.15 9.16 15.98
N ALA A 96 6.26 10.45 15.62
CA ALA A 96 5.49 11.48 16.32
C ALA A 96 3.97 11.20 16.18
N PRO A 97 3.13 11.50 17.19
CA PRO A 97 1.71 11.08 17.18
C PRO A 97 0.91 11.55 15.95
N ASP A 98 1.16 12.76 15.47
CA ASP A 98 0.55 13.33 14.26
C ASP A 98 1.01 12.59 12.99
N VAL A 99 2.29 12.24 12.93
CA VAL A 99 2.89 11.46 11.84
C VAL A 99 2.38 10.03 11.84
N ALA A 100 2.29 9.40 13.01
CA ALA A 100 1.75 8.04 13.20
C ALA A 100 0.30 7.98 12.70
N ALA A 101 -0.55 8.90 13.15
CA ALA A 101 -1.95 8.97 12.74
C ALA A 101 -2.11 9.12 11.21
N ALA A 102 -1.27 9.95 10.57
CA ALA A 102 -1.28 10.10 9.11
C ALA A 102 -0.89 8.80 8.38
N LEU A 103 0.13 8.09 8.86
CA LEU A 103 0.57 6.82 8.30
C LEU A 103 -0.48 5.73 8.47
N GLN A 104 -1.08 5.62 9.65
CA GLN A 104 -2.12 4.65 9.97
C GLN A 104 -3.37 4.88 9.09
N ALA A 105 -3.83 6.12 9.00
CA ALA A 105 -4.97 6.46 8.15
C ALA A 105 -4.71 6.15 6.67
N LYS A 106 -3.47 6.33 6.20
CA LYS A 106 -3.09 5.99 4.83
C LYS A 106 -3.02 4.47 4.61
N ALA A 107 -2.45 3.75 5.56
CA ALA A 107 -2.37 2.29 5.56
C ALA A 107 -3.76 1.65 5.47
N ALA A 108 -4.71 2.12 6.30
CA ALA A 108 -6.08 1.62 6.31
C ALA A 108 -6.76 1.76 4.94
N ARG A 109 -6.66 2.93 4.29
CA ARG A 109 -7.23 3.14 2.95
C ARG A 109 -6.61 2.25 1.87
N ILE A 110 -5.29 2.01 1.96
CA ILE A 110 -4.59 1.12 1.02
C ILE A 110 -5.06 -0.33 1.24
N ALA A 111 -5.15 -0.77 2.49
CA ALA A 111 -5.64 -2.10 2.84
C ALA A 111 -7.07 -2.32 2.35
N GLU A 112 -7.97 -1.35 2.58
CA GLU A 112 -9.35 -1.39 2.08
C GLU A 112 -9.39 -1.52 0.54
N SER A 113 -8.61 -0.71 -0.18
CA SER A 113 -8.54 -0.78 -1.64
C SER A 113 -8.00 -2.12 -2.15
N LEU A 114 -7.01 -2.71 -1.47
CA LEU A 114 -6.46 -4.02 -1.81
C LEU A 114 -7.47 -5.13 -1.52
N GLN A 115 -8.13 -5.10 -0.36
CA GLN A 115 -9.16 -6.06 -0.01
C GLN A 115 -10.31 -6.03 -1.02
N LEU A 116 -10.77 -4.83 -1.41
CA LEU A 116 -11.79 -4.69 -2.44
C LEU A 116 -11.29 -5.29 -3.77
N ALA A 117 -10.08 -4.97 -4.21
CA ALA A 117 -9.54 -5.51 -5.46
C ALA A 117 -9.34 -7.04 -5.45
N MET A 118 -9.06 -7.63 -4.29
CA MET A 118 -8.77 -9.07 -4.15
C MET A 118 -10.00 -9.92 -3.92
N PHE A 119 -10.93 -9.46 -3.07
CA PHE A 119 -12.05 -10.25 -2.60
C PHE A 119 -13.39 -9.84 -3.21
N PHE A 120 -13.50 -8.60 -3.70
CA PHE A 120 -14.73 -8.18 -4.36
C PHE A 120 -14.78 -8.75 -5.78
N ARG A 121 -15.54 -9.84 -5.93
CA ARG A 121 -16.06 -10.26 -7.23
C ARG A 121 -17.47 -9.74 -7.36
N LEU A 122 -17.71 -8.87 -8.34
CA LEU A 122 -19.03 -8.84 -8.96
C LEU A 122 -19.27 -10.28 -9.46
N GLY A 123 -20.32 -10.93 -8.95
CA GLY A 123 -20.73 -12.24 -9.44
C GLY A 123 -20.87 -12.21 -10.97
N PRO A 124 -20.78 -13.36 -11.67
CA PRO A 124 -21.09 -13.38 -13.09
C PRO A 124 -22.45 -12.72 -13.27
N ALA A 125 -22.51 -11.67 -14.10
CA ALA A 125 -23.77 -11.04 -14.45
C ALA A 125 -24.75 -12.15 -14.86
N PRO A 126 -26.00 -12.17 -14.36
CA PRO A 126 -26.95 -13.19 -14.77
C PRO A 126 -27.04 -13.20 -16.30
N GLY A 127 -26.71 -14.36 -16.88
CA GLY A 127 -26.81 -14.72 -18.30
C GLY A 127 -26.73 -13.57 -19.32
N ARG A 128 -25.54 -13.32 -19.86
CA ARG A 128 -25.48 -12.70 -21.19
C ARG A 128 -25.94 -13.74 -22.22
N CYS A 129 -27.12 -13.56 -22.81
CA CYS A 129 -27.44 -14.17 -24.10
C CYS A 129 -26.32 -13.84 -25.10
N PRO A 130 -25.89 -14.79 -25.94
CA PRO A 130 -24.86 -14.52 -26.93
C PRO A 130 -25.47 -13.61 -28.02
N VAL A 131 -25.11 -12.33 -28.01
CA VAL A 131 -25.35 -11.44 -29.15
C VAL A 131 -24.19 -11.60 -30.15
N PRO A 132 -24.47 -11.78 -31.46
CA PRO A 132 -23.42 -11.86 -32.45
C PRO A 132 -22.73 -10.49 -32.62
N HIS A 133 -21.44 -10.55 -32.88
CA HIS A 133 -20.48 -9.44 -32.95
C HIS A 133 -20.98 -8.22 -33.73
N ALA A 134 -20.80 -7.01 -33.15
CA ALA A 134 -20.42 -5.82 -33.91
C ALA A 134 -19.75 -4.74 -33.02
N VAL A 135 -18.56 -4.34 -33.47
CA VAL A 135 -17.95 -2.99 -33.41
C VAL A 135 -17.63 -2.35 -32.04
N SER A 136 -16.32 -2.33 -31.78
CA SER A 136 -15.48 -1.23 -31.27
C SER A 136 -16.15 -0.10 -30.46
N ALA A 137 -15.89 -0.09 -29.15
CA ALA A 137 -15.98 1.12 -28.32
C ALA A 137 -14.82 1.14 -27.31
N LYS A 138 -13.93 2.12 -27.46
CA LYS A 138 -12.85 2.41 -26.51
C LYS A 138 -13.45 2.84 -25.17
N ALA A 139 -13.29 2.00 -24.14
CA ALA A 139 -13.57 2.39 -22.77
C ALA A 139 -12.33 3.07 -22.16
N HIS A 140 -12.41 4.39 -21.98
CA HIS A 140 -11.49 5.15 -21.14
C HIS A 140 -11.65 4.67 -19.69
N VAL A 141 -10.63 4.00 -19.15
CA VAL A 141 -10.48 3.82 -17.70
C VAL A 141 -9.96 5.13 -17.12
N VAL A 142 -10.71 5.63 -16.15
CA VAL A 142 -10.48 6.89 -15.44
C VAL A 142 -9.09 6.90 -14.82
N SER A 143 -8.26 7.80 -15.36
CA SER A 143 -7.00 8.22 -14.78
C SER A 143 -7.30 9.07 -13.54
N ALA A 144 -7.14 8.50 -12.35
CA ALA A 144 -7.13 9.26 -11.10
C ALA A 144 -5.81 10.04 -11.02
N LYS A 145 -5.76 11.15 -11.75
CA LYS A 145 -4.69 12.14 -11.75
C LYS A 145 -4.78 12.89 -10.41
N ALA A 146 -3.84 12.63 -9.51
CA ALA A 146 -3.65 13.44 -8.31
C ALA A 146 -3.28 14.86 -8.75
N HIS A 147 -4.25 15.77 -8.73
CA HIS A 147 -4.02 17.21 -8.74
C HIS A 147 -3.76 17.66 -7.30
N VAL A 148 -2.49 17.91 -6.96
CA VAL A 148 -2.16 18.92 -5.94
C VAL A 148 -0.80 19.54 -6.28
N VAL A 149 -0.82 20.51 -7.20
CA VAL A 149 0.21 21.55 -7.30
C VAL A 149 -0.56 22.82 -7.64
N SER A 150 -0.88 23.62 -6.62
CA SER A 150 -1.03 25.07 -6.76
C SER A 150 -1.19 25.69 -5.38
N ALA A 151 -0.06 25.99 -4.73
CA ALA A 151 0.05 27.01 -3.68
C ALA A 151 1.53 27.20 -3.30
N LYS A 152 2.34 27.68 -4.24
CA LYS A 152 3.61 28.35 -3.90
C LYS A 152 4.10 29.24 -5.05
N GLU A 153 3.40 30.36 -5.27
CA GLU A 153 4.08 31.58 -5.71
C GLU A 153 3.85 32.62 -4.62
N SER A 154 4.86 32.70 -3.75
CA SER A 154 5.00 33.70 -2.71
C SER A 154 5.78 34.86 -3.32
N ALA A 155 5.24 36.06 -3.15
CA ALA A 155 6.01 37.19 -2.65
C ALA A 155 7.52 37.15 -2.94
N ARG A 156 7.90 37.56 -4.15
CA ARG A 156 9.17 38.25 -4.42
C ARG A 156 9.22 38.75 -5.88
N GLN A 157 8.49 39.83 -6.14
CA GLN A 157 8.93 41.02 -6.87
C GLN A 157 7.76 41.98 -7.04
#